data_AF-A0A1F7GD62-F1
#
_entry.id   AF-A0A1F7GD62-F1
#
_cell.length_a   1.000
_cell.length_b   1.000
_cell.length_c   1.000
_cell.angle_alpha   90.00
_cell.angle_beta   90.00
_cell.angle_gamma   90.00
#
_symmetry.space_group_name_H-M   'P 1'
#
loop_
_entity.id
_entity.type
_entity.pdbx_description
1 polymer ?
#
loop_
_entity_poly.entity_id
_entity_poly.type
_entity_poly.pdbx_seq_one_letter_code
_entity_poly.pdbx_strand_id
1 'polypeptide(L)'
;MHKLFAVICLLSASFFVFPEALAAAAIRVPQDRSSIQEAINATANGDTILVSPGTYTGSVNLNKGVTLQATSYDSANPKNNQTIIEGDLSLRGAITIPSGVNPQPRIVGFWIRNSSSDPYYSGTFSNSPYIIESSYLTSAGDLSEYEKGSGGLARNNVYEGAGDDGIDLDNQVANIIIEGNHFLNSRQDGIEMRFQDDKITNTVDVIIRNNKFEANGQSSNGGDGIQFIDYGTDTNRRITIERNLFLNNKSSGIGLMCCQNTIENFEAASVREEIRVINNTFVGNNYGLTGGDNLLALNNIFVNTTNLAVKNVDNKSKVSYNLFYANGANFSGSNVDGTTTLLLDPKLTADYSLSAGSPAIDQGSSTFSWQNIFGQNVNINISSFQGSSPDLGWSEGGLIGPTIPPQPASNPSPTQPFSTPPPAVEPTLPSIATGKFYVCW
;
A
#
# COMPACT_ATOMS: atom_id res chain seq x y z
N MET A 1 67.91 -46.05 -22.60
CA MET A 1 66.48 -46.32 -22.35
C MET A 1 65.97 -45.31 -21.34
N HIS A 2 64.77 -44.78 -21.58
CA HIS A 2 64.25 -43.54 -21.01
C HIS A 2 63.77 -43.67 -19.56
N LYS A 3 63.81 -42.51 -18.87
CA LYS A 3 63.47 -42.21 -17.47
C LYS A 3 62.04 -42.62 -17.07
N LEU A 4 61.82 -42.94 -15.79
CA LEU A 4 60.61 -42.53 -15.07
C LEU A 4 60.82 -42.55 -13.55
N PHE A 5 60.88 -41.36 -12.93
CA PHE A 5 60.72 -41.18 -11.48
C PHE A 5 59.23 -40.94 -11.23
N ALA A 6 58.58 -41.80 -10.44
CA ALA A 6 57.20 -41.60 -10.02
C ALA A 6 57.19 -40.68 -8.78
N VAL A 7 56.71 -39.45 -8.96
CA VAL A 7 56.40 -38.52 -7.86
C VAL A 7 55.01 -38.89 -7.33
N ILE A 8 54.94 -39.35 -6.08
CA ILE A 8 53.69 -39.57 -5.36
C ILE A 8 53.26 -38.22 -4.77
N CYS A 9 52.31 -37.54 -5.42
CA CYS A 9 51.62 -36.40 -4.84
C CYS A 9 50.63 -36.89 -3.78
N LEU A 10 50.92 -36.66 -2.50
CA LEU A 10 49.90 -36.74 -1.44
C LEU A 10 48.90 -35.59 -1.63
N LEU A 11 47.72 -35.91 -2.15
CA LEU A 11 46.55 -35.03 -2.08
C LEU A 11 46.06 -34.99 -0.63
N SER A 12 46.36 -33.90 0.09
CA SER A 12 45.70 -33.58 1.34
C SER A 12 44.29 -33.06 1.01
N ALA A 13 43.29 -33.93 1.14
CA ALA A 13 41.90 -33.53 1.10
C ALA A 13 41.60 -32.70 2.35
N SER A 14 41.69 -31.37 2.23
CA SER A 14 41.17 -30.46 3.24
C SER A 14 39.65 -30.57 3.24
N PHE A 15 39.10 -31.33 4.19
CA PHE A 15 37.68 -31.34 4.47
C PHE A 15 37.28 -29.94 4.98
N PHE A 16 36.75 -29.11 4.09
CA PHE A 16 36.00 -27.93 4.49
C PHE A 16 34.68 -28.43 5.11
N VAL A 17 34.63 -28.46 6.44
CA VAL A 17 33.37 -28.55 7.17
C VAL A 17 32.67 -27.21 6.97
N PHE A 18 31.71 -27.17 6.06
CA PHE A 18 30.76 -26.06 6.01
C PHE A 18 29.89 -26.18 7.26
N PRO A 19 29.86 -25.18 8.15
CA PRO A 19 28.88 -25.19 9.22
C PRO A 19 27.49 -25.14 8.57
N GLU A 20 26.68 -26.18 8.78
CA GLU A 20 25.25 -26.10 8.54
C GLU A 20 24.73 -24.96 9.42
N ALA A 21 24.18 -23.92 8.79
CA ALA A 21 23.44 -22.92 9.52
C ALA A 21 22.20 -23.60 10.12
N LEU A 22 22.27 -23.96 11.41
CA LEU A 22 21.07 -24.33 12.15
C LEU A 22 20.13 -23.13 12.06
N ALA A 23 18.97 -23.29 11.42
CA ALA A 23 17.90 -22.33 11.54
C ALA A 23 17.62 -22.15 13.04
N ALA A 24 17.74 -20.92 13.55
CA ALA A 24 17.41 -20.64 14.94
C ALA A 24 15.97 -21.10 15.19
N ALA A 25 15.77 -21.91 16.23
CA ALA A 25 14.44 -22.37 16.59
C ALA A 25 13.55 -21.15 16.85
N ALA A 26 12.38 -21.08 16.20
CA ALA A 26 11.46 -19.97 16.35
C ALA A 26 11.09 -19.79 17.83
N ILE A 27 11.17 -18.55 18.33
CA ILE A 27 10.73 -18.22 19.70
C ILE A 27 9.21 -18.17 19.73
N ARG A 28 8.58 -18.90 20.66
CA ARG A 28 7.13 -18.93 20.80
C ARG A 28 6.66 -18.10 21.98
N VAL A 29 5.53 -17.42 21.79
CA VAL A 29 4.83 -16.66 22.83
C VAL A 29 3.46 -17.31 23.04
N PRO A 30 3.08 -17.68 24.28
CA PRO A 30 3.78 -17.41 25.55
C PRO A 30 4.77 -18.50 25.99
N GLN A 31 4.99 -19.56 25.19
CA GLN A 31 5.64 -20.79 25.66
C GLN A 31 7.12 -20.62 26.02
N ASP A 32 7.88 -19.86 25.22
CA ASP A 32 9.32 -19.64 25.41
C ASP A 32 9.60 -18.26 26.03
N ARG A 33 8.70 -17.28 25.82
CA ARG A 33 8.73 -15.93 26.39
C ARG A 33 7.32 -15.49 26.75
N SER A 34 7.17 -14.79 27.87
CA SER A 34 5.84 -14.46 28.41
C SER A 34 5.13 -13.34 27.64
N SER A 35 5.90 -12.47 26.96
CA SER A 35 5.40 -11.38 26.14
C SER A 35 6.06 -11.30 24.76
N ILE A 36 5.41 -10.58 23.85
CA ILE A 36 5.94 -10.30 22.51
C ILE A 36 7.23 -9.48 22.59
N GLN A 37 7.28 -8.47 23.48
CA GLN A 37 8.49 -7.64 23.62
C GLN A 37 9.68 -8.44 24.16
N GLU A 38 9.45 -9.37 25.11
CA GLU A 38 10.51 -10.28 25.59
C GLU A 38 11.04 -11.18 24.47
N ALA A 39 10.17 -11.65 23.57
CA ALA A 39 10.58 -12.41 22.39
C ALA A 39 11.42 -11.58 21.43
N ILE A 40 10.99 -10.36 21.08
CA ILE A 40 11.76 -9.44 20.24
C ILE A 40 13.13 -9.16 20.86
N ASN A 41 13.19 -8.94 22.17
CA ASN A 41 14.46 -8.68 22.86
C ASN A 41 15.41 -9.89 22.77
N ALA A 42 14.88 -11.11 22.78
CA ALA A 42 15.65 -12.36 22.75
C ALA A 42 16.05 -12.86 21.35
N THR A 43 15.40 -12.41 20.27
CA THR A 43 15.72 -12.82 18.89
C THR A 43 16.83 -11.99 18.24
N ALA A 44 17.47 -12.54 17.22
CA ALA A 44 18.32 -11.81 16.28
C ALA A 44 17.50 -11.30 15.08
N ASN A 45 18.10 -10.39 14.31
CA ASN A 45 17.54 -9.99 13.01
C ASN A 45 17.42 -11.20 12.08
N GLY A 46 16.30 -11.30 11.37
CA GLY A 46 15.95 -12.40 10.47
C GLY A 46 15.15 -13.53 11.13
N ASP A 47 15.07 -13.57 12.45
CA ASP A 47 14.34 -14.62 13.17
C ASP A 47 12.82 -14.50 13.02
N THR A 48 12.11 -15.59 13.34
CA THR A 48 10.65 -15.63 13.42
C THR A 48 10.20 -15.82 14.88
N ILE A 49 9.23 -15.00 15.28
CA ILE A 49 8.51 -15.09 16.55
C ILE A 49 7.10 -15.58 16.26
N LEU A 50 6.73 -16.71 16.87
CA LEU A 50 5.43 -17.35 16.72
C LEU A 50 4.54 -17.03 17.93
N VAL A 51 3.40 -16.39 17.70
CA VAL A 51 2.50 -15.95 18.76
C VAL A 51 1.21 -16.76 18.74
N SER A 52 0.93 -17.49 19.81
CA SER A 52 -0.27 -18.30 19.96
C SER A 52 -1.53 -17.43 20.11
N PRO A 53 -2.74 -17.94 19.81
CA PRO A 53 -3.97 -17.21 20.07
C PRO A 53 -4.08 -16.75 21.52
N GLY A 54 -4.53 -15.52 21.72
CA GLY A 54 -4.58 -14.85 23.01
C GLY A 54 -4.55 -13.33 22.88
N THR A 55 -4.76 -12.63 24.00
CA THR A 55 -4.63 -11.17 24.06
C THR A 55 -3.31 -10.79 24.72
N TYR A 56 -2.51 -10.03 24.00
CA TYR A 56 -1.22 -9.53 24.43
C TYR A 56 -1.32 -8.02 24.62
N THR A 57 -1.45 -7.60 25.87
CA THR A 57 -1.54 -6.19 26.25
C THR A 57 -0.15 -5.56 26.37
N GLY A 58 -0.04 -4.31 25.90
CA GLY A 58 1.16 -3.50 25.93
C GLY A 58 1.64 -3.16 24.53
N SER A 59 2.02 -1.90 24.31
CA SER A 59 2.61 -1.49 23.03
C SER A 59 3.90 -2.26 22.74
N VAL A 60 4.09 -2.64 21.48
CA VAL A 60 5.23 -3.40 20.97
C VAL A 60 6.20 -2.47 20.26
N ASN A 61 7.47 -2.45 20.66
CA ASN A 61 8.55 -1.80 19.93
C ASN A 61 9.27 -2.83 19.05
N LEU A 62 8.91 -2.86 17.76
CA LEU A 62 9.48 -3.75 16.76
C LEU A 62 10.76 -3.14 16.17
N ASN A 63 11.79 -3.04 17.01
CA ASN A 63 13.09 -2.42 16.69
C ASN A 63 14.09 -3.37 16.01
N LYS A 64 13.65 -4.56 15.60
CA LYS A 64 14.46 -5.57 14.91
C LYS A 64 13.74 -6.06 13.66
N GLY A 65 14.53 -6.43 12.65
CA GLY A 65 14.05 -7.00 11.41
C GLY A 65 13.63 -8.45 11.57
N VAL A 66 12.54 -8.72 12.29
CA VAL A 66 12.02 -10.07 12.55
C VAL A 66 10.68 -10.29 11.88
N THR A 67 10.31 -11.56 11.71
CA THR A 67 8.92 -11.93 11.37
C THR A 67 8.15 -12.18 12.67
N LEU A 68 7.22 -11.29 12.99
CA LEU A 68 6.23 -11.49 14.03
C LEU A 68 4.99 -12.12 13.37
N GLN A 69 4.61 -13.34 13.78
CA GLN A 69 3.55 -14.10 13.12
C GLN A 69 2.64 -14.82 14.12
N ALA A 70 1.33 -14.67 13.94
CA ALA A 70 0.34 -15.48 14.64
C ALA A 70 0.44 -16.96 14.20
N THR A 71 0.35 -17.90 15.13
CA THR A 71 0.41 -19.34 14.80
C THR A 71 -0.84 -19.83 14.07
N SER A 72 -1.95 -19.11 14.18
CA SER A 72 -3.20 -19.37 13.48
C SER A 72 -3.86 -18.04 13.13
N TYR A 73 -4.22 -17.87 11.85
CA TYR A 73 -4.90 -16.71 11.31
C TYR A 73 -5.73 -17.12 10.08
N ASP A 74 -6.76 -16.35 9.76
CA ASP A 74 -7.61 -16.57 8.60
C ASP A 74 -7.18 -15.62 7.48
N SER A 75 -6.40 -16.13 6.54
CA SER A 75 -5.90 -15.34 5.40
C SER A 75 -6.98 -14.96 4.39
N ALA A 76 -8.13 -15.64 4.41
CA ALA A 76 -9.26 -15.32 3.54
C ALA A 76 -10.20 -14.28 4.19
N ASN A 77 -10.29 -14.27 5.52
CA ASN A 77 -11.05 -13.28 6.28
C ASN A 77 -10.34 -12.89 7.59
N PRO A 78 -9.41 -11.92 7.54
CA PRO A 78 -8.64 -11.48 8.71
C PRO A 78 -9.48 -11.08 9.93
N LYS A 79 -10.75 -10.71 9.75
CA LYS A 79 -11.67 -10.40 10.87
C LYS A 79 -11.82 -11.56 11.86
N ASN A 80 -11.52 -12.78 11.45
CA ASN A 80 -11.56 -13.98 12.29
C ASN A 80 -10.28 -14.21 13.12
N ASN A 81 -9.25 -13.37 12.98
CA ASN A 81 -8.00 -13.52 13.71
C ASN A 81 -8.20 -13.40 15.23
N GLN A 82 -7.55 -14.28 15.99
CA GLN A 82 -7.73 -14.40 17.45
C GLN A 82 -6.45 -14.10 18.26
N THR A 83 -5.32 -13.89 17.59
CA THR A 83 -4.10 -13.40 18.24
C THR A 83 -4.14 -11.88 18.26
N ILE A 84 -4.44 -11.31 19.42
CA ILE A 84 -4.71 -9.88 19.58
C ILE A 84 -3.48 -9.19 20.16
N ILE A 85 -3.02 -8.13 19.50
CA ILE A 85 -2.11 -7.14 20.06
C ILE A 85 -2.96 -5.95 20.50
N GLU A 86 -3.02 -5.75 21.81
CA GLU A 86 -3.75 -4.65 22.45
C GLU A 86 -2.73 -3.61 22.94
N GLY A 87 -2.55 -2.54 22.17
CA GLY A 87 -1.74 -1.42 22.59
C GLY A 87 -2.29 -0.77 23.86
N ASP A 88 -1.41 -0.21 24.67
CA ASP A 88 -1.73 0.40 25.96
C ASP A 88 -1.50 1.92 25.96
N LEU A 89 -1.37 2.52 24.77
CA LEU A 89 -1.10 3.95 24.56
C LEU A 89 0.24 4.44 25.15
N SER A 90 1.11 3.54 25.59
CA SER A 90 2.44 3.90 26.08
C SER A 90 3.39 4.31 24.95
N LEU A 91 3.10 3.88 23.73
CA LEU A 91 3.73 4.33 22.48
C LEU A 91 2.65 4.82 21.51
N ARG A 92 3.09 5.50 20.45
CA ARG A 92 2.19 6.02 19.40
C ARG A 92 1.41 4.89 18.72
N GLY A 93 2.09 3.82 18.32
CA GLY A 93 1.45 2.61 17.79
C GLY A 93 1.21 1.52 18.83
N ALA A 94 0.18 0.69 18.63
CA ALA A 94 0.13 -0.63 19.28
C ALA A 94 1.35 -1.47 18.87
N ILE A 95 1.81 -1.29 17.63
CA ILE A 95 3.15 -1.69 17.18
C ILE A 95 3.87 -0.45 16.63
N THR A 96 5.01 -0.11 17.23
CA THR A 96 5.90 0.96 16.78
C THR A 96 7.14 0.36 16.11
N ILE A 97 7.46 0.82 14.90
CA ILE A 97 8.64 0.42 14.14
C ILE A 97 9.53 1.67 13.97
N PRO A 98 10.64 1.78 14.73
CA PRO A 98 11.49 2.96 14.68
C PRO A 98 12.24 3.07 13.35
N SER A 99 12.91 4.21 13.12
CA SER A 99 13.75 4.42 11.95
C SER A 99 14.96 3.48 11.93
N GLY A 100 15.36 3.01 10.75
CA GLY A 100 16.59 2.24 10.54
C GLY A 100 16.48 0.74 10.84
N VAL A 101 15.27 0.19 10.95
CA VAL A 101 15.07 -1.26 11.12
C VAL A 101 15.40 -1.97 9.81
N ASN A 102 16.40 -2.85 9.86
CA ASN A 102 16.85 -3.67 8.74
C ASN A 102 17.33 -5.04 9.26
N PRO A 103 16.98 -6.19 8.63
CA PRO A 103 16.12 -6.34 7.45
C PRO A 103 14.67 -5.87 7.69
N GLN A 104 13.89 -5.75 6.61
CA GLN A 104 12.49 -5.33 6.68
C GLN A 104 11.68 -6.23 7.63
N PRO A 105 11.08 -5.71 8.71
CA PRO A 105 10.27 -6.51 9.63
C PRO A 105 8.95 -6.91 8.98
N ARG A 106 8.36 -8.02 9.45
CA ARG A 106 7.09 -8.57 8.95
C ARG A 106 6.11 -8.81 10.09
N ILE A 107 4.85 -8.45 9.88
CA ILE A 107 3.74 -8.64 10.82
C ILE A 107 2.65 -9.44 10.10
N VAL A 108 2.28 -10.62 10.62
CA VAL A 108 1.39 -11.54 9.91
C VAL A 108 0.30 -12.11 10.83
N GLY A 109 -0.96 -11.94 10.43
CA GLY A 109 -2.08 -12.70 11.00
C GLY A 109 -2.62 -12.21 12.34
N PHE A 110 -2.37 -10.95 12.72
CA PHE A 110 -2.82 -10.41 14.00
C PHE A 110 -4.17 -9.71 13.89
N TRP A 111 -4.87 -9.62 15.02
CA TRP A 111 -5.82 -8.53 15.27
C TRP A 111 -5.08 -7.45 16.06
N ILE A 112 -4.89 -6.27 15.47
CA ILE A 112 -4.14 -5.14 16.06
C ILE A 112 -5.13 -4.04 16.42
N ARG A 113 -5.03 -3.54 17.65
CA ARG A 113 -5.82 -2.41 18.13
C ARG A 113 -5.08 -1.64 19.22
N ASN A 114 -5.35 -0.34 19.34
CA ASN A 114 -4.67 0.54 20.29
C ASN A 114 -5.65 1.22 21.26
N SER A 115 -6.86 0.70 21.42
CA SER A 115 -7.86 1.21 22.38
C SER A 115 -8.10 2.74 22.34
N SER A 116 -8.00 3.36 21.16
CA SER A 116 -8.16 4.81 20.98
C SER A 116 -8.86 5.14 19.66
N SER A 117 -9.38 6.35 19.55
CA SER A 117 -9.83 6.96 18.29
C SER A 117 -9.20 8.34 18.08
N ASP A 118 -8.21 8.68 18.91
CA ASP A 118 -7.43 9.92 18.79
C ASP A 118 -6.42 9.73 17.64
N PRO A 119 -6.38 10.66 16.66
CA PRO A 119 -5.51 10.55 15.49
C PRO A 119 -4.02 10.45 15.86
N TYR A 120 -3.65 10.91 17.06
CA TYR A 120 -2.28 10.75 17.53
C TYR A 120 -1.86 9.28 17.69
N TYR A 121 -2.79 8.36 17.99
CA TYR A 121 -2.49 6.97 18.33
C TYR A 121 -2.91 5.99 17.24
N SER A 122 -1.95 5.24 16.72
CA SER A 122 -2.14 4.39 15.54
C SER A 122 -2.17 2.89 15.89
N GLY A 123 -2.69 2.05 15.00
CA GLY A 123 -2.56 0.59 15.13
C GLY A 123 -1.10 0.17 14.90
N THR A 124 -0.56 0.53 13.74
CA THR A 124 0.89 0.49 13.47
C THR A 124 1.42 1.88 13.22
N PHE A 125 2.59 2.19 13.79
CA PHE A 125 3.30 3.45 13.60
C PHE A 125 4.72 3.18 13.14
N SER A 126 5.13 3.63 11.95
CA SER A 126 6.42 3.20 11.38
C SER A 126 7.20 4.31 10.71
N ASN A 127 8.52 4.38 11.00
CA ASN A 127 9.52 5.17 10.29
C ASN A 127 10.50 4.31 9.45
N SER A 128 10.23 3.02 9.27
CA SER A 128 11.01 2.11 8.41
C SER A 128 10.09 1.30 7.49
N PRO A 129 10.56 0.83 6.31
CA PRO A 129 9.74 -0.05 5.50
C PRO A 129 9.39 -1.32 6.27
N TYR A 130 8.16 -1.83 6.13
CA TYR A 130 7.72 -3.07 6.78
C TYR A 130 6.69 -3.81 5.92
N ILE A 131 6.45 -5.07 6.26
CA ILE A 131 5.39 -5.87 5.63
C ILE A 131 4.33 -6.16 6.69
N ILE A 132 3.06 -5.91 6.34
CA ILE A 132 1.90 -6.33 7.12
C ILE A 132 0.94 -7.12 6.23
N GLU A 133 0.64 -8.35 6.65
CA GLU A 133 -0.16 -9.30 5.88
C GLU A 133 -1.26 -9.96 6.71
N SER A 134 -2.43 -10.18 6.08
CA SER A 134 -3.53 -10.97 6.65
C SER A 134 -3.95 -10.54 8.06
N SER A 135 -3.83 -9.25 8.37
CA SER A 135 -4.09 -8.69 9.69
C SER A 135 -5.40 -7.91 9.70
N TYR A 136 -6.02 -7.82 10.88
CA TYR A 136 -7.24 -7.07 11.12
C TYR A 136 -6.90 -5.91 12.05
N LEU A 137 -7.11 -4.69 11.60
CA LEU A 137 -6.77 -3.47 12.33
C LEU A 137 -8.07 -2.73 12.68
N THR A 138 -8.20 -2.36 13.95
CA THR A 138 -9.39 -1.67 14.48
C THR A 138 -9.00 -0.74 15.63
N SER A 139 -9.88 0.19 16.01
CA SER A 139 -9.80 0.91 17.29
C SER A 139 -8.43 1.59 17.53
N ALA A 140 -8.03 2.40 16.56
CA ALA A 140 -6.98 3.41 16.67
C ALA A 140 -7.47 4.70 15.98
N GLY A 141 -6.73 5.81 16.11
CA GLY A 141 -6.87 6.97 15.23
C GLY A 141 -6.65 6.53 13.78
N ASP A 142 -5.39 6.48 13.37
CA ASP A 142 -5.02 5.80 12.13
C ASP A 142 -4.79 4.32 12.37
N LEU A 143 -5.31 3.45 11.50
CA LEU A 143 -5.09 2.02 11.68
C LEU A 143 -3.66 1.62 11.30
N SER A 144 -3.08 2.25 10.27
CA SER A 144 -1.66 2.12 9.94
C SER A 144 -1.07 3.45 9.48
N GLU A 145 0.03 3.85 10.09
CA GLU A 145 0.70 5.12 9.80
C GLU A 145 2.12 4.87 9.26
N TYR A 146 2.37 5.42 8.07
CA TYR A 146 3.62 5.31 7.33
C TYR A 146 4.30 6.68 7.25
N GLU A 147 5.16 6.95 8.22
CA GLU A 147 5.92 8.20 8.31
C GLU A 147 7.09 8.26 7.32
N LYS A 148 7.76 9.42 7.27
CA LYS A 148 8.99 9.60 6.49
C LYS A 148 10.00 8.46 6.73
N GLY A 149 10.36 7.76 5.66
CA GLY A 149 11.27 6.61 5.65
C GLY A 149 10.56 5.25 5.68
N SER A 150 9.26 5.23 5.98
CA SER A 150 8.42 4.04 5.91
C SER A 150 8.08 3.64 4.47
N GLY A 151 7.40 2.52 4.30
CA GLY A 151 6.96 1.95 3.02
C GLY A 151 6.80 0.44 3.12
N GLY A 152 6.96 -0.27 2.01
CA GLY A 152 6.94 -1.73 1.97
C GLY A 152 5.64 -2.30 1.42
N LEU A 153 4.97 -3.15 2.20
CA LEU A 153 3.81 -3.91 1.71
C LEU A 153 2.71 -4.00 2.77
N ALA A 154 1.51 -3.55 2.43
CA ALA A 154 0.27 -3.86 3.14
C ALA A 154 -0.59 -4.76 2.26
N ARG A 155 -0.77 -6.03 2.64
CA ARG A 155 -1.51 -7.00 1.82
C ARG A 155 -2.58 -7.77 2.59
N ASN A 156 -3.75 -7.89 1.97
CA ASN A 156 -4.86 -8.72 2.45
C ASN A 156 -5.23 -8.42 3.90
N ASN A 157 -5.13 -7.16 4.30
CA ASN A 157 -5.53 -6.70 5.63
C ASN A 157 -6.97 -6.17 5.59
N VAL A 158 -7.58 -6.09 6.76
CA VAL A 158 -8.87 -5.43 6.96
C VAL A 158 -8.65 -4.24 7.89
N TYR A 159 -8.98 -3.06 7.41
CA TYR A 159 -8.88 -1.78 8.13
C TYR A 159 -10.30 -1.30 8.43
N GLU A 160 -10.79 -1.53 9.65
CA GLU A 160 -12.19 -1.30 10.01
C GLU A 160 -12.34 -0.26 11.12
N GLY A 161 -13.14 0.76 10.86
CA GLY A 161 -13.56 1.71 11.89
C GLY A 161 -12.41 2.55 12.44
N ALA A 162 -11.54 3.06 11.57
CA ALA A 162 -10.53 4.03 11.94
C ALA A 162 -11.15 5.26 12.63
N GLY A 163 -10.48 5.77 13.66
CA GLY A 163 -10.82 7.04 14.29
C GLY A 163 -10.49 8.25 13.42
N ASP A 164 -9.52 8.09 12.53
CA ASP A 164 -9.17 9.01 11.47
C ASP A 164 -9.13 8.25 10.13
N ASP A 165 -7.95 7.77 9.70
CA ASP A 165 -7.78 7.07 8.42
C ASP A 165 -7.46 5.58 8.54
N GLY A 166 -7.83 4.83 7.51
CA GLY A 166 -7.39 3.43 7.42
C GLY A 166 -5.88 3.32 7.30
N ILE A 167 -5.29 4.08 6.38
CA ILE A 167 -3.85 4.28 6.29
C ILE A 167 -3.56 5.77 6.12
N ASP A 168 -2.65 6.30 6.92
CA ASP A 168 -2.01 7.61 6.67
C ASP A 168 -0.61 7.39 6.08
N LEU A 169 -0.36 7.95 4.90
CA LEU A 169 0.93 8.01 4.22
C LEU A 169 1.54 9.40 4.40
N ASP A 170 2.19 9.61 5.54
CA ASP A 170 2.80 10.88 5.91
C ASP A 170 4.25 10.97 5.39
N ASN A 171 4.43 11.72 4.30
CA ASN A 171 5.71 11.99 3.67
C ASN A 171 6.43 10.76 3.10
N GLN A 172 5.74 10.06 2.21
CA GLN A 172 6.22 8.81 1.61
C GLN A 172 7.49 9.02 0.75
N VAL A 173 8.63 8.50 1.20
CA VAL A 173 9.93 8.61 0.49
C VAL A 173 10.54 7.24 0.13
N ALA A 174 9.84 6.16 0.44
CA ALA A 174 10.17 4.82 -0.04
C ALA A 174 9.00 4.21 -0.84
N ASN A 175 9.24 3.14 -1.58
CA ASN A 175 8.17 2.49 -2.33
C ASN A 175 7.18 1.78 -1.38
N ILE A 176 5.91 1.75 -1.74
CA ILE A 176 4.88 1.00 -1.03
C ILE A 176 3.88 0.35 -1.99
N ILE A 177 3.48 -0.88 -1.66
CA ILE A 177 2.38 -1.59 -2.30
C ILE A 177 1.28 -1.80 -1.25
N ILE A 178 0.08 -1.35 -1.55
CA ILE A 178 -1.14 -1.54 -0.76
C ILE A 178 -2.08 -2.38 -1.61
N GLU A 179 -2.22 -3.67 -1.31
CA GLU A 179 -2.98 -4.58 -2.17
C GLU A 179 -3.91 -5.58 -1.48
N GLY A 180 -5.07 -5.83 -2.09
CA GLY A 180 -5.99 -6.85 -1.58
C GLY A 180 -6.63 -6.50 -0.23
N ASN A 181 -6.52 -5.25 0.22
CA ASN A 181 -7.03 -4.83 1.53
C ASN A 181 -8.50 -4.41 1.44
N HIS A 182 -9.19 -4.48 2.57
CA HIS A 182 -10.55 -3.95 2.72
C HIS A 182 -10.54 -2.81 3.73
N PHE A 183 -10.77 -1.60 3.25
CA PHE A 183 -10.94 -0.38 4.03
C PHE A 183 -12.42 -0.13 4.20
N LEU A 184 -12.91 -0.14 5.44
CA LEU A 184 -14.33 0.06 5.69
C LEU A 184 -14.64 0.87 6.93
N ASN A 185 -15.63 1.74 6.78
CA ASN A 185 -16.19 2.56 7.86
C ASN A 185 -15.14 3.42 8.57
N SER A 186 -14.05 3.84 7.91
CA SER A 186 -13.15 4.86 8.46
C SER A 186 -13.94 6.14 8.77
N ARG A 187 -13.56 6.82 9.85
CA ARG A 187 -14.19 8.09 10.21
C ARG A 187 -13.86 9.19 9.20
N GLN A 188 -12.65 9.19 8.66
CA GLN A 188 -12.26 10.00 7.52
C GLN A 188 -12.07 9.07 6.32
N ASP A 189 -10.85 8.88 5.84
CA ASP A 189 -10.57 8.29 4.55
C ASP A 189 -10.15 6.82 4.67
N GLY A 190 -10.28 6.09 3.56
CA GLY A 190 -9.67 4.77 3.47
C GLY A 190 -8.15 4.87 3.52
N ILE A 191 -7.60 5.78 2.71
CA ILE A 191 -6.18 6.15 2.68
C ILE A 191 -6.10 7.68 2.58
N GLU A 192 -5.36 8.33 3.45
CA GLU A 192 -4.88 9.71 3.27
C GLU A 192 -3.41 9.65 2.83
N MET A 193 -3.05 10.46 1.84
CA MET A 193 -1.66 10.59 1.42
C MET A 193 -1.30 12.05 1.20
N ARG A 194 -0.26 12.48 1.92
CA ARG A 194 0.28 13.83 1.82
C ARG A 194 1.50 13.85 0.91
N PHE A 195 1.51 14.79 -0.02
CA PHE A 195 2.65 15.05 -0.90
C PHE A 195 3.57 16.09 -0.30
N GLN A 196 4.00 15.90 0.95
CA GLN A 196 4.92 16.85 1.58
C GLN A 196 6.13 17.13 0.69
N ASP A 197 6.52 18.41 0.70
CA ASP A 197 7.65 18.93 -0.04
C ASP A 197 8.94 18.22 0.38
N ASP A 198 9.43 17.35 -0.51
CA ASP A 198 10.72 16.68 -0.34
C ASP A 198 11.42 16.55 -1.70
N LYS A 199 12.75 16.69 -1.68
CA LYS A 199 13.55 16.47 -2.89
C LYS A 199 13.75 14.98 -3.12
N ILE A 200 12.84 14.38 -3.88
CA ILE A 200 12.88 12.96 -4.24
C ILE A 200 13.62 12.79 -5.58
N THR A 201 14.89 12.36 -5.54
CA THR A 201 15.72 12.24 -6.76
C THR A 201 15.38 11.03 -7.61
N ASN A 202 14.96 9.93 -6.98
CA ASN A 202 14.57 8.69 -7.65
C ASN A 202 13.06 8.51 -7.50
N THR A 203 12.38 8.03 -8.54
CA THR A 203 10.93 7.83 -8.47
C THR A 203 10.55 6.94 -7.29
N VAL A 204 9.60 7.42 -6.49
CA VAL A 204 8.95 6.68 -5.41
C VAL A 204 7.62 6.15 -5.94
N ASP A 205 7.49 4.83 -5.99
CA ASP A 205 6.28 4.16 -6.47
C ASP A 205 5.32 3.87 -5.30
N VAL A 206 4.10 4.38 -5.43
CA VAL A 206 2.96 4.06 -4.57
C VAL A 206 1.94 3.30 -5.41
N ILE A 207 1.76 2.01 -5.12
CA ILE A 207 0.87 1.13 -5.87
C ILE A 207 -0.28 0.70 -4.96
N ILE A 208 -1.49 1.11 -5.32
CA ILE A 208 -2.73 0.81 -4.59
C ILE A 208 -3.58 -0.05 -5.50
N ARG A 209 -3.70 -1.35 -5.23
CA ARG A 209 -4.39 -2.26 -6.15
C ARG A 209 -5.25 -3.34 -5.53
N ASN A 210 -6.31 -3.74 -6.23
CA ASN A 210 -7.17 -4.84 -5.78
C ASN A 210 -7.76 -4.63 -4.38
N ASN A 211 -7.87 -3.38 -3.92
CA ASN A 211 -8.46 -3.06 -2.63
C ASN A 211 -9.95 -2.77 -2.78
N LYS A 212 -10.68 -2.93 -1.67
CA LYS A 212 -12.08 -2.51 -1.53
C LYS A 212 -12.15 -1.35 -0.55
N PHE A 213 -12.73 -0.22 -0.96
CA PHE A 213 -12.96 0.96 -0.14
C PHE A 213 -14.47 1.14 0.03
N GLU A 214 -14.99 0.96 1.24
CA GLU A 214 -16.42 0.83 1.48
C GLU A 214 -16.90 1.70 2.64
N ALA A 215 -17.84 2.60 2.36
CA ALA A 215 -18.53 3.39 3.38
C ALA A 215 -17.59 4.19 4.32
N ASN A 216 -16.46 4.67 3.81
CA ASN A 216 -15.61 5.61 4.55
C ASN A 216 -16.27 6.99 4.63
N GLY A 217 -15.90 7.78 5.64
CA GLY A 217 -16.43 9.12 5.88
C GLY A 217 -17.54 9.19 6.93
N GLN A 218 -17.36 8.56 8.09
CA GLN A 218 -18.35 8.69 9.17
C GLN A 218 -18.38 10.10 9.81
N SER A 219 -17.44 10.99 9.45
CA SER A 219 -17.39 12.41 9.87
C SER A 219 -17.69 13.39 8.72
N SER A 220 -17.72 14.70 9.01
CA SER A 220 -17.95 15.77 8.01
C SER A 220 -16.69 16.24 7.29
N ASN A 221 -15.49 15.81 7.71
CA ASN A 221 -14.24 16.46 7.31
C ASN A 221 -13.44 15.67 6.27
N GLY A 222 -13.84 14.44 5.97
CA GLY A 222 -13.24 13.59 4.93
C GLY A 222 -14.31 12.68 4.33
N GLY A 223 -13.92 11.45 4.03
CA GLY A 223 -14.80 10.40 3.54
C GLY A 223 -14.52 9.92 2.15
N ASP A 224 -13.29 10.08 1.71
CA ASP A 224 -12.80 9.56 0.46
C ASP A 224 -12.43 8.08 0.60
N GLY A 225 -12.51 7.36 -0.51
CA GLY A 225 -11.78 6.09 -0.59
C GLY A 225 -10.27 6.33 -0.43
N ILE A 226 -9.76 7.30 -1.19
CA ILE A 226 -8.37 7.77 -1.13
C ILE A 226 -8.35 9.30 -1.25
N GLN A 227 -7.71 9.99 -0.32
CA GLN A 227 -7.45 11.43 -0.41
C GLN A 227 -5.96 11.68 -0.70
N PHE A 228 -5.68 12.57 -1.65
CA PHE A 228 -4.34 13.09 -1.91
C PHE A 228 -4.28 14.57 -1.58
N ILE A 229 -3.21 15.00 -0.91
CA ILE A 229 -3.05 16.39 -0.47
C ILE A 229 -1.73 16.96 -1.02
N ASP A 230 -1.82 17.97 -1.87
CA ASP A 230 -0.66 18.69 -2.44
C ASP A 230 -0.10 19.75 -1.49
N TYR A 231 1.22 19.94 -1.54
CA TYR A 231 1.98 20.93 -0.75
C TYR A 231 2.58 22.05 -1.61
N GLY A 232 2.41 21.98 -2.93
CA GLY A 232 2.78 23.03 -3.89
C GLY A 232 4.11 22.80 -4.60
N THR A 233 4.89 21.81 -4.18
CA THR A 233 6.09 21.35 -4.89
C THR A 233 5.87 19.99 -5.54
N ASP A 234 6.03 19.91 -6.86
CA ASP A 234 6.00 18.64 -7.57
C ASP A 234 7.09 17.71 -7.05
N THR A 235 6.67 16.54 -6.60
CA THR A 235 7.56 15.48 -6.13
C THR A 235 7.68 14.36 -7.15
N ASN A 236 8.76 13.58 -7.07
CA ASN A 236 8.97 12.43 -7.95
C ASN A 236 8.26 11.18 -7.39
N ARG A 237 7.01 11.36 -6.95
CA ARG A 237 6.12 10.26 -6.56
C ARG A 237 5.28 9.88 -7.77
N ARG A 238 5.18 8.58 -8.03
CA ARG A 238 4.31 8.01 -9.05
C ARG A 238 3.29 7.12 -8.38
N ILE A 239 2.02 7.42 -8.64
CA ILE A 239 0.89 6.77 -8.00
C ILE A 239 0.19 5.90 -9.05
N THR A 240 0.00 4.62 -8.75
CA THR A 240 -0.78 3.70 -9.57
C THR A 240 -1.92 3.12 -8.74
N ILE A 241 -3.15 3.40 -9.15
CA ILE A 241 -4.39 2.97 -8.53
C ILE A 241 -5.10 2.07 -9.53
N GLU A 242 -5.02 0.76 -9.32
CA GLU A 242 -5.54 -0.21 -10.29
C GLU A 242 -6.43 -1.29 -9.69
N ARG A 243 -7.51 -1.65 -10.40
CA ARG A 243 -8.36 -2.80 -10.01
C ARG A 243 -8.96 -2.69 -8.61
N ASN A 244 -9.18 -1.47 -8.12
CA ASN A 244 -9.84 -1.21 -6.85
C ASN A 244 -11.36 -1.01 -7.03
N LEU A 245 -12.09 -1.32 -5.97
CA LEU A 245 -13.54 -1.16 -5.89
C LEU A 245 -13.89 -0.10 -4.82
N PHE A 246 -14.49 1.00 -5.26
CA PHE A 246 -14.88 2.14 -4.41
C PHE A 246 -16.40 2.21 -4.25
N LEU A 247 -16.90 1.91 -3.06
CA LEU A 247 -18.32 1.71 -2.78
C LEU A 247 -18.83 2.65 -1.71
N ASN A 248 -19.75 3.54 -2.10
CA ASN A 248 -20.52 4.37 -1.18
C ASN A 248 -19.64 5.12 -0.16
N ASN A 249 -18.43 5.53 -0.55
CA ASN A 249 -17.65 6.46 0.26
C ASN A 249 -18.39 7.80 0.26
N LYS A 250 -18.50 8.42 1.44
CA LYS A 250 -19.39 9.57 1.64
C LYS A 250 -19.04 10.75 0.74
N SER A 251 -17.74 10.94 0.49
CA SER A 251 -17.20 12.02 -0.32
C SER A 251 -16.79 11.48 -1.69
N SER A 252 -15.50 11.41 -1.99
CA SER A 252 -15.00 10.98 -3.29
C SER A 252 -14.61 9.50 -3.28
N GLY A 253 -14.63 8.83 -4.44
CA GLY A 253 -13.85 7.59 -4.57
C GLY A 253 -12.36 7.90 -4.41
N ILE A 254 -11.90 8.91 -5.16
CA ILE A 254 -10.57 9.50 -5.05
C ILE A 254 -10.71 11.03 -5.05
N GLY A 255 -10.24 11.68 -3.98
CA GLY A 255 -10.26 13.13 -3.78
C GLY A 255 -8.86 13.74 -3.88
N LEU A 256 -8.69 14.84 -4.63
CA LEU A 256 -7.44 15.59 -4.69
C LEU A 256 -7.62 17.00 -4.12
N MET A 257 -6.81 17.31 -3.11
CA MET A 257 -6.78 18.53 -2.34
C MET A 257 -5.49 19.31 -2.58
N CYS A 258 -5.56 20.64 -2.51
CA CYS A 258 -4.39 21.51 -2.63
C CYS A 258 -3.94 22.03 -1.27
N CYS A 259 -2.74 22.60 -1.27
CA CYS A 259 -2.39 23.62 -0.29
C CYS A 259 -2.47 23.12 1.16
N GLN A 260 -2.16 21.83 1.38
CA GLN A 260 -2.20 21.18 2.69
C GLN A 260 -3.61 21.11 3.32
N ASN A 261 -4.66 21.26 2.51
CA ASN A 261 -6.02 21.18 2.99
C ASN A 261 -6.44 19.71 3.16
N THR A 262 -6.58 19.26 4.40
CA THR A 262 -7.07 17.92 4.75
C THR A 262 -8.60 17.80 4.72
N ILE A 263 -9.31 18.93 4.57
CA ILE A 263 -10.78 18.91 4.57
C ILE A 263 -11.30 18.83 3.15
N GLU A 264 -11.87 17.68 2.78
CA GLU A 264 -12.49 17.46 1.49
C GLU A 264 -13.59 18.49 1.22
N ASN A 265 -13.36 19.31 0.21
CA ASN A 265 -14.21 20.41 -0.23
C ASN A 265 -14.57 20.30 -1.73
N PHE A 266 -14.20 19.17 -2.33
CA PHE A 266 -14.33 18.80 -3.73
C PHE A 266 -13.63 19.77 -4.68
N GLU A 267 -12.58 20.49 -4.26
CA GLU A 267 -11.93 21.51 -5.09
C GLU A 267 -11.38 20.95 -6.39
N ALA A 268 -11.03 19.66 -6.41
CA ALA A 268 -10.45 18.96 -7.56
C ALA A 268 -9.12 19.61 -7.93
N ALA A 269 -8.16 19.53 -7.02
CA ALA A 269 -6.90 20.25 -7.08
C ALA A 269 -6.03 19.88 -8.30
N SER A 270 -5.24 20.85 -8.76
CA SER A 270 -4.30 20.72 -9.88
C SER A 270 -2.99 20.03 -9.49
N VAL A 271 -3.10 18.81 -8.95
CA VAL A 271 -1.96 17.95 -8.59
C VAL A 271 -1.18 17.56 -9.85
N ARG A 272 0.15 17.65 -9.80
CA ARG A 272 1.05 17.42 -10.95
C ARG A 272 1.88 16.15 -10.85
N GLU A 273 1.90 15.48 -9.69
CA GLU A 273 2.37 14.11 -9.55
C GLU A 273 1.72 13.20 -10.60
N GLU A 274 2.47 12.20 -11.08
CA GLU A 274 1.93 11.26 -12.05
C GLU A 274 0.98 10.28 -11.36
N ILE A 275 -0.32 10.40 -11.67
CA ILE A 275 -1.36 9.52 -11.10
C ILE A 275 -2.00 8.68 -12.22
N ARG A 276 -2.04 7.37 -12.03
CA ARG A 276 -2.65 6.42 -12.96
C ARG A 276 -3.85 5.76 -12.28
N VAL A 277 -5.06 6.02 -12.75
CA VAL A 277 -6.31 5.43 -12.27
C VAL A 277 -6.82 4.47 -13.34
N ILE A 278 -6.48 3.20 -13.22
CA ILE A 278 -6.64 2.20 -14.28
C ILE A 278 -7.56 1.07 -13.84
N ASN A 279 -8.58 0.74 -14.62
CA ASN A 279 -9.41 -0.44 -14.36
C ASN A 279 -10.00 -0.44 -12.93
N ASN A 280 -10.58 0.66 -12.46
CA ASN A 280 -11.27 0.72 -11.16
C ASN A 280 -12.79 0.81 -11.37
N THR A 281 -13.56 0.42 -10.35
CA THR A 281 -15.02 0.56 -10.36
C THR A 281 -15.46 1.42 -9.19
N PHE A 282 -16.18 2.49 -9.49
CA PHE A 282 -16.73 3.46 -8.55
C PHE A 282 -18.25 3.33 -8.54
N VAL A 283 -18.83 3.04 -7.39
CA VAL A 283 -20.28 2.87 -7.23
C VAL A 283 -20.79 3.67 -6.04
N GLY A 284 -21.76 4.56 -6.26
CA GLY A 284 -22.52 5.19 -5.18
C GLY A 284 -21.79 6.23 -4.34
N ASN A 285 -20.56 6.61 -4.71
CA ASN A 285 -19.83 7.70 -4.05
C ASN A 285 -20.50 9.06 -4.35
N ASN A 286 -20.22 10.11 -3.57
CA ASN A 286 -20.73 11.45 -3.89
C ASN A 286 -20.04 12.03 -5.14
N TYR A 287 -18.71 11.91 -5.17
CA TYR A 287 -17.89 12.12 -6.36
C TYR A 287 -17.13 10.84 -6.70
N GLY A 288 -16.84 10.59 -7.98
CA GLY A 288 -16.04 9.42 -8.37
C GLY A 288 -14.55 9.71 -8.23
N LEU A 289 -14.07 10.65 -9.03
CA LEU A 289 -12.68 11.12 -9.10
C LEU A 289 -12.66 12.64 -9.23
N THR A 290 -11.94 13.33 -8.37
CA THR A 290 -11.77 14.80 -8.43
C THR A 290 -10.30 15.18 -8.60
N GLY A 291 -10.01 16.05 -9.57
CA GLY A 291 -8.72 16.74 -9.74
C GLY A 291 -7.67 16.02 -10.57
N GLY A 292 -6.52 16.69 -10.70
CA GLY A 292 -5.32 16.17 -11.35
C GLY A 292 -5.03 16.83 -12.69
N ASP A 293 -3.84 17.42 -12.79
CA ASP A 293 -3.29 18.04 -14.00
C ASP A 293 -2.35 17.09 -14.77
N ASN A 294 -1.97 15.96 -14.16
CA ASN A 294 -1.12 14.91 -14.72
C ASN A 294 -1.63 13.50 -14.34
N LEU A 295 -2.91 13.25 -14.60
CA LEU A 295 -3.65 12.04 -14.26
C LEU A 295 -4.16 11.30 -15.49
N LEU A 296 -3.98 9.97 -15.54
CA LEU A 296 -4.62 9.11 -16.54
C LEU A 296 -5.75 8.29 -15.91
N ALA A 297 -6.99 8.58 -16.27
CA ALA A 297 -8.16 7.77 -15.95
C ALA A 297 -8.50 6.88 -17.15
N LEU A 298 -8.09 5.61 -17.08
CA LEU A 298 -8.20 4.64 -18.16
C LEU A 298 -9.00 3.40 -17.73
N ASN A 299 -9.90 2.92 -18.57
CA ASN A 299 -10.63 1.66 -18.37
C ASN A 299 -11.51 1.57 -17.10
N ASN A 300 -11.96 2.69 -16.53
CA ASN A 300 -12.74 2.68 -15.29
C ASN A 300 -14.26 2.62 -15.55
N ILE A 301 -14.99 2.22 -14.52
CA ILE A 301 -16.46 2.24 -14.48
C ILE A 301 -16.92 3.20 -13.38
N PHE A 302 -17.80 4.15 -13.71
CA PHE A 302 -18.44 5.06 -12.77
C PHE A 302 -19.96 4.91 -12.81
N VAL A 303 -20.54 4.45 -11.70
CA VAL A 303 -21.96 4.10 -11.61
C VAL A 303 -22.62 4.74 -10.40
N ASN A 304 -23.81 5.30 -10.57
CA ASN A 304 -24.62 5.83 -9.46
C ASN A 304 -23.88 6.85 -8.58
N THR A 305 -22.89 7.57 -9.12
CA THR A 305 -22.24 8.65 -8.39
C THR A 305 -23.28 9.75 -8.13
N THR A 306 -23.50 10.15 -6.88
CA THR A 306 -24.70 10.95 -6.56
C THR A 306 -24.62 12.38 -7.10
N ASN A 307 -23.42 12.95 -7.21
CA ASN A 307 -23.22 14.29 -7.75
C ASN A 307 -22.48 14.25 -9.08
N LEU A 308 -21.19 13.91 -9.10
CA LEU A 308 -20.38 14.00 -10.31
C LEU A 308 -19.30 12.91 -10.37
N ALA A 309 -19.31 12.10 -11.43
CA ALA A 309 -18.37 11.00 -11.58
C ALA A 309 -16.91 11.46 -11.77
N VAL A 310 -16.63 12.42 -12.65
CA VAL A 310 -15.26 12.92 -12.85
C VAL A 310 -15.22 14.46 -12.89
N LYS A 311 -14.40 15.08 -12.07
CA LYS A 311 -14.28 16.55 -11.95
C LYS A 311 -12.85 17.01 -12.19
N ASN A 312 -12.65 17.98 -13.09
CA ASN A 312 -11.38 18.66 -13.34
C ASN A 312 -10.16 17.72 -13.46
N VAL A 313 -10.33 16.58 -14.14
CA VAL A 313 -9.21 15.76 -14.61
C VAL A 313 -8.76 16.37 -15.95
N ASP A 314 -7.90 17.38 -15.90
CA ASP A 314 -7.67 18.29 -17.01
C ASP A 314 -6.17 18.57 -17.31
N ASN A 315 -5.85 19.65 -18.03
CA ASN A 315 -4.48 19.98 -18.44
C ASN A 315 -3.77 18.85 -19.20
N LYS A 316 -2.75 18.19 -18.61
CA LYS A 316 -2.04 17.04 -19.21
C LYS A 316 -2.73 15.70 -18.95
N SER A 317 -3.76 15.69 -18.12
CA SER A 317 -4.57 14.51 -17.81
C SER A 317 -5.39 14.04 -19.00
N LYS A 318 -5.80 12.77 -18.93
CA LYS A 318 -6.66 12.10 -19.93
C LYS A 318 -7.71 11.22 -19.25
N VAL A 319 -8.92 11.26 -19.78
CA VAL A 319 -10.04 10.39 -19.39
C VAL A 319 -10.51 9.64 -20.63
N SER A 320 -10.09 8.38 -20.79
CA SER A 320 -10.33 7.58 -22.00
C SER A 320 -10.75 6.15 -21.67
N TYR A 321 -11.55 5.54 -22.53
CA TYR A 321 -12.07 4.17 -22.35
C TYR A 321 -12.79 3.98 -21.01
N ASN A 322 -13.55 4.96 -20.54
CA ASN A 322 -14.32 4.83 -19.30
C ASN A 322 -15.80 4.61 -19.61
N LEU A 323 -16.50 3.93 -18.72
CA LEU A 323 -17.95 3.77 -18.79
C LEU A 323 -18.63 4.57 -17.68
N PHE A 324 -19.67 5.30 -18.04
CA PHE A 324 -20.49 6.08 -17.12
C PHE A 324 -21.95 5.67 -17.21
N TYR A 325 -22.59 5.43 -16.05
CA TYR A 325 -23.99 5.05 -16.01
C TYR A 325 -24.69 5.57 -14.75
N ALA A 326 -25.88 6.16 -14.95
CA ALA A 326 -26.78 6.60 -13.87
C ALA A 326 -26.12 7.53 -12.81
N ASN A 327 -25.09 8.29 -13.18
CA ASN A 327 -24.50 9.32 -12.32
C ASN A 327 -25.36 10.59 -12.35
N GLY A 328 -25.29 11.40 -11.29
CA GLY A 328 -25.91 12.74 -11.27
C GLY A 328 -25.43 13.59 -12.45
N ALA A 329 -24.12 13.64 -12.64
CA ALA A 329 -23.45 14.07 -13.86
C ALA A 329 -22.22 13.18 -14.12
N ASN A 330 -21.87 12.98 -15.39
CA ASN A 330 -20.74 12.10 -15.74
C ASN A 330 -19.40 12.82 -15.60
N PHE A 331 -19.31 14.06 -16.06
CA PHE A 331 -18.06 14.79 -16.01
C PHE A 331 -18.27 16.31 -16.09
N SER A 332 -17.34 17.06 -15.49
CA SER A 332 -17.23 18.51 -15.59
C SER A 332 -15.76 18.91 -15.64
N GLY A 333 -15.44 19.86 -16.53
CA GLY A 333 -14.08 20.40 -16.64
C GLY A 333 -12.99 19.37 -16.94
N SER A 334 -13.32 18.20 -17.49
CA SER A 334 -12.36 17.09 -17.64
C SER A 334 -12.05 16.78 -19.10
N ASN A 335 -10.83 16.31 -19.36
CA ASN A 335 -10.32 15.93 -20.69
C ASN A 335 -10.87 14.56 -21.15
N VAL A 336 -12.19 14.46 -21.28
CA VAL A 336 -12.90 13.24 -21.68
C VAL A 336 -12.80 13.03 -23.19
N ASP A 337 -12.34 11.83 -23.56
CA ASP A 337 -12.42 11.36 -24.94
C ASP A 337 -13.80 10.77 -25.23
N GLY A 338 -14.64 11.57 -25.89
CA GLY A 338 -15.99 11.16 -26.26
C GLY A 338 -16.05 10.00 -27.27
N THR A 339 -14.95 9.64 -27.94
CA THR A 339 -14.94 8.52 -28.91
C THR A 339 -14.77 7.16 -28.24
N THR A 340 -14.10 7.12 -27.08
CA THR A 340 -13.83 5.89 -26.33
C THR A 340 -14.72 5.76 -25.08
N THR A 341 -15.46 6.80 -24.74
CA THR A 341 -16.38 6.81 -23.59
C THR A 341 -17.66 6.02 -23.87
N LEU A 342 -18.04 5.14 -22.95
CA LEU A 342 -19.31 4.40 -23.00
C LEU A 342 -20.34 5.01 -22.04
N LEU A 343 -21.58 5.13 -22.51
CA LEU A 343 -22.72 5.65 -21.74
C LEU A 343 -23.84 4.59 -21.65
N LEU A 344 -23.49 3.41 -21.13
CA LEU A 344 -24.35 2.23 -21.13
C LEU A 344 -24.36 1.57 -19.75
N ASP A 345 -25.42 0.86 -19.42
CA ASP A 345 -25.49 0.05 -18.18
C ASP A 345 -24.40 -1.03 -18.19
N PRO A 346 -23.43 -1.01 -17.25
CA PRO A 346 -22.37 -2.02 -17.19
C PRO A 346 -22.87 -3.39 -16.74
N LYS A 347 -24.13 -3.54 -16.33
CA LYS A 347 -24.73 -4.78 -15.86
C LYS A 347 -23.90 -5.44 -14.76
N LEU A 348 -23.61 -4.69 -13.71
CA LEU A 348 -22.90 -5.19 -12.54
C LEU A 348 -23.72 -6.27 -11.83
N THR A 349 -23.05 -7.32 -11.38
CA THR A 349 -23.58 -8.36 -10.48
C THR A 349 -23.60 -7.86 -9.02
N ALA A 350 -24.08 -8.70 -8.10
CA ALA A 350 -24.14 -8.37 -6.67
C ALA A 350 -22.76 -8.18 -6.01
N ASP A 351 -21.71 -8.81 -6.54
CA ASP A 351 -20.32 -8.59 -6.12
C ASP A 351 -19.63 -7.49 -6.93
N TYR A 352 -20.38 -6.73 -7.73
CA TYR A 352 -19.90 -5.64 -8.58
C TYR A 352 -18.97 -6.07 -9.72
N SER A 353 -18.89 -7.36 -10.02
CA SER A 353 -18.27 -7.84 -11.26
C SER A 353 -19.22 -7.69 -12.47
N LEU A 354 -18.73 -7.96 -13.69
CA LEU A 354 -19.55 -7.84 -14.90
C LEU A 354 -20.38 -9.10 -15.13
N SER A 355 -21.69 -8.94 -15.35
CA SER A 355 -22.53 -10.06 -15.81
C SER A 355 -22.32 -10.36 -17.29
N ALA A 356 -22.69 -11.57 -17.70
CA ALA A 356 -22.60 -12.01 -19.09
C ALA A 356 -23.35 -11.04 -20.04
N GLY A 357 -22.68 -10.64 -21.12
CA GLY A 357 -23.23 -9.68 -22.09
C GLY A 357 -23.24 -8.23 -21.61
N SER A 358 -22.46 -7.90 -20.57
CA SER A 358 -22.14 -6.53 -20.22
C SER A 358 -21.47 -5.79 -21.39
N PRO A 359 -21.82 -4.52 -21.64
CA PRO A 359 -21.12 -3.69 -22.61
C PRO A 359 -19.74 -3.21 -22.14
N ALA A 360 -19.32 -3.56 -20.91
CA ALA A 360 -17.98 -3.28 -20.40
C ALA A 360 -16.96 -4.38 -20.72
N ILE A 361 -17.42 -5.56 -21.19
CA ILE A 361 -16.54 -6.68 -21.51
C ILE A 361 -15.76 -6.39 -22.79
N ASP A 362 -14.45 -6.63 -22.78
CA ASP A 362 -13.56 -6.46 -23.92
C ASP A 362 -13.52 -5.03 -24.51
N GLN A 363 -13.86 -4.00 -23.71
CA GLN A 363 -13.97 -2.61 -24.20
C GLN A 363 -12.85 -1.67 -23.75
N GLY A 364 -11.93 -2.14 -22.90
CA GLY A 364 -10.77 -1.37 -22.46
C GLY A 364 -9.67 -1.29 -23.51
N SER A 365 -8.65 -0.50 -23.22
CA SER A 365 -7.40 -0.48 -23.99
C SER A 365 -6.26 -1.11 -23.18
N SER A 366 -5.51 -2.02 -23.81
CA SER A 366 -4.31 -2.62 -23.22
C SER A 366 -3.04 -1.80 -23.42
N THR A 367 -3.05 -0.82 -24.32
CA THR A 367 -1.92 0.08 -24.59
C THR A 367 -2.43 1.49 -24.83
N PHE A 368 -1.90 2.46 -24.09
CA PHE A 368 -2.29 3.85 -24.23
C PHE A 368 -1.07 4.76 -24.28
N SER A 369 -0.96 5.54 -25.36
CA SER A 369 0.08 6.55 -25.49
C SER A 369 -0.36 7.84 -24.80
N TRP A 370 0.19 8.08 -23.62
CA TRP A 370 -0.06 9.29 -22.85
C TRP A 370 1.20 10.14 -22.84
N GLN A 371 1.12 11.34 -23.43
CA GLN A 371 2.18 12.34 -23.30
C GLN A 371 2.10 13.00 -21.91
N ASN A 372 2.37 12.23 -20.86
CA ASN A 372 2.58 12.78 -19.53
C ASN A 372 3.85 13.66 -19.50
N ILE A 373 4.14 14.31 -18.37
CA ILE A 373 5.34 15.15 -18.22
C ILE A 373 6.66 14.40 -18.50
N PHE A 374 6.63 13.06 -18.56
CA PHE A 374 7.76 12.18 -18.83
C PHE A 374 7.70 11.46 -20.20
N GLY A 375 6.65 11.66 -21.00
CA GLY A 375 6.46 11.06 -22.34
C GLY A 375 6.30 9.53 -22.37
N GLN A 376 5.65 8.90 -21.37
CA GLN A 376 5.60 7.43 -21.24
C GLN A 376 4.34 6.77 -21.84
N ASN A 377 4.50 5.62 -22.49
CA ASN A 377 3.37 4.72 -22.78
C ASN A 377 2.93 3.99 -21.51
N VAL A 378 1.63 3.91 -21.28
CA VAL A 378 1.03 3.07 -20.24
C VAL A 378 0.56 1.77 -20.90
N ASN A 379 1.12 0.64 -20.44
CA ASN A 379 0.81 -0.68 -20.98
C ASN A 379 0.21 -1.55 -19.88
N ILE A 380 -0.92 -2.20 -20.18
CA ILE A 380 -1.52 -3.24 -19.36
C ILE A 380 -0.99 -4.59 -19.86
N ASN A 381 -0.53 -5.42 -18.94
CA ASN A 381 0.06 -6.72 -19.27
C ASN A 381 -0.99 -7.64 -19.93
N ILE A 382 -0.65 -8.23 -21.09
CA ILE A 382 -1.53 -9.16 -21.83
C ILE A 382 -1.95 -10.39 -20.98
N SER A 383 -1.18 -10.75 -19.96
CA SER A 383 -1.52 -11.85 -19.04
C SER A 383 -2.51 -11.45 -17.94
N SER A 384 -2.87 -10.17 -17.82
CA SER A 384 -3.78 -9.67 -16.77
C SER A 384 -5.23 -9.56 -17.22
N PHE A 385 -5.54 -9.92 -18.47
CA PHE A 385 -6.90 -9.93 -19.00
C PHE A 385 -7.17 -11.13 -19.90
N GLN A 386 -8.45 -11.39 -20.20
CA GLN A 386 -8.88 -12.39 -21.18
C GLN A 386 -9.60 -11.73 -22.34
N GLY A 387 -9.78 -12.47 -23.43
CA GLY A 387 -10.48 -11.96 -24.61
C GLY A 387 -9.57 -11.12 -25.51
N SER A 388 -10.20 -10.18 -26.22
CA SER A 388 -9.56 -9.30 -27.19
C SER A 388 -8.97 -8.04 -26.58
N SER A 389 -9.46 -7.61 -25.42
CA SER A 389 -9.03 -6.40 -24.72
C SER A 389 -9.42 -6.47 -23.24
N PRO A 390 -8.84 -5.66 -22.34
CA PRO A 390 -9.24 -5.65 -20.95
C PRO A 390 -10.73 -5.30 -20.80
N ASP A 391 -11.43 -5.98 -19.91
CA ASP A 391 -12.72 -5.53 -19.42
C ASP A 391 -12.58 -4.18 -18.70
N LEU A 392 -13.61 -3.34 -18.77
CA LEU A 392 -13.64 -2.12 -17.96
C LEU A 392 -13.91 -2.47 -16.49
N GLY A 393 -13.36 -1.66 -15.59
CA GLY A 393 -13.62 -1.77 -14.16
C GLY A 393 -12.66 -2.70 -13.41
N TRP A 394 -13.01 -2.95 -12.15
CA TRP A 394 -12.12 -3.53 -11.14
C TRP A 394 -11.80 -5.01 -11.34
N SER A 395 -12.77 -5.77 -11.87
CA SER A 395 -12.67 -7.21 -12.04
C SER A 395 -12.64 -7.58 -13.52
N GLU A 396 -11.79 -8.51 -13.88
CA GLU A 396 -11.78 -9.11 -15.21
C GLU A 396 -12.71 -10.34 -15.26
N GLY A 397 -13.58 -10.42 -16.26
CA GLY A 397 -14.39 -11.58 -16.53
C GLY A 397 -13.54 -12.81 -16.88
N GLY A 398 -13.88 -13.96 -16.29
CA GLY A 398 -13.23 -15.24 -16.58
C GLY A 398 -11.88 -15.47 -15.91
N LEU A 399 -11.30 -14.46 -15.23
CA LEU A 399 -10.20 -14.66 -14.28
C LEU A 399 -10.78 -14.79 -12.86
N ILE A 400 -10.39 -15.85 -12.14
CA ILE A 400 -10.78 -16.01 -10.74
C ILE A 400 -9.90 -15.09 -9.90
N GLY A 401 -10.45 -13.95 -9.53
CA GLY A 401 -9.81 -12.96 -8.68
C GLY A 401 -8.65 -12.21 -9.37
N PRO A 402 -8.15 -11.15 -8.73
CA PRO A 402 -6.93 -10.51 -9.20
C PRO A 402 -5.84 -11.58 -9.24
N THR A 403 -5.09 -11.66 -10.34
CA THR A 403 -3.88 -12.48 -10.40
C THR A 403 -2.88 -11.87 -9.41
N ILE A 404 -2.96 -12.26 -8.13
CA ILE A 404 -1.97 -11.91 -7.11
C ILE A 404 -0.66 -12.49 -7.63
N PRO A 405 0.37 -11.68 -7.93
CA PRO A 405 1.67 -12.24 -8.24
C PRO A 405 2.07 -13.15 -7.09
N PRO A 406 2.55 -14.38 -7.36
CA PRO A 406 2.96 -15.28 -6.29
C PRO A 406 3.92 -14.55 -5.35
N GLN A 407 3.78 -14.78 -4.04
CA GLN A 407 4.72 -14.26 -3.04
C GLN A 407 6.15 -14.44 -3.56
N PRO A 408 7.03 -13.43 -3.48
CA PRO A 408 8.45 -13.66 -3.62
C PRO A 408 8.80 -14.79 -2.64
N ALA A 409 9.30 -15.91 -3.17
CA ALA A 409 9.63 -17.06 -2.36
C ALA A 409 10.51 -16.60 -1.19
N SER A 410 10.08 -16.91 0.03
CA SER A 410 10.84 -16.68 1.25
C SER A 410 12.04 -17.63 1.28
N ASN A 411 13.10 -17.28 0.54
CA ASN A 411 14.45 -17.81 0.76
C ASN A 411 15.48 -17.05 -0.09
N PRO A 412 16.24 -16.09 0.45
CA PRO A 412 17.60 -15.91 -0.03
C PRO A 412 18.40 -17.11 0.49
N SER A 413 18.64 -18.07 -0.40
CA SER A 413 19.71 -19.06 -0.21
C SER A 413 21.02 -18.31 0.10
N PRO A 414 21.79 -18.70 1.13
CA PRO A 414 22.96 -17.95 1.55
C PRO A 414 24.14 -18.28 0.65
N THR A 415 24.29 -17.61 -0.49
CA THR A 415 25.56 -17.65 -1.25
C THR A 415 25.83 -16.34 -1.98
N GLN A 416 26.72 -15.53 -1.42
CA GLN A 416 27.96 -15.00 -2.00
C GLN A 416 28.55 -13.99 -0.99
N PRO A 417 29.82 -14.15 -0.54
CA PRO A 417 30.44 -13.17 0.32
C PRO A 417 30.68 -11.87 -0.47
N PHE A 418 30.03 -10.78 -0.06
CA PHE A 418 30.34 -9.46 -0.59
C PHE A 418 31.78 -9.10 -0.21
N SER A 419 32.57 -8.70 -1.22
CA SER A 419 33.88 -8.09 -1.02
C SER A 419 33.77 -6.85 -0.14
N THR A 420 34.59 -6.77 0.90
CA THR A 420 34.73 -5.61 1.79
C THR A 420 34.83 -4.30 1.00
N PRO A 421 34.04 -3.26 1.31
CA PRO A 421 34.25 -1.93 0.76
C PRO A 421 35.60 -1.37 1.23
N PRO A 422 36.26 -0.52 0.43
CA PRO A 422 37.41 0.23 0.91
C PRO A 422 37.00 1.17 2.06
N PRO A 423 37.91 1.45 3.01
CA PRO A 423 37.62 2.26 4.20
C PRO A 423 37.13 3.67 3.81
N ALA A 424 36.08 4.12 4.49
CA ALA A 424 35.50 5.43 4.31
C ALA A 424 36.48 6.54 4.69
N VAL A 425 36.56 7.57 3.84
CA VAL A 425 37.20 8.85 4.16
C VAL A 425 36.24 9.64 5.07
N GLU A 426 36.70 10.03 6.26
CA GLU A 426 35.94 10.88 7.18
C GLU A 426 35.58 12.23 6.53
N PRO A 427 34.30 12.63 6.48
CA PRO A 427 33.94 13.99 6.17
C PRO A 427 34.13 14.90 7.39
N THR A 428 34.81 16.02 7.19
CA THR A 428 34.94 17.10 8.17
C THR A 428 33.59 17.79 8.41
N LEU A 429 33.17 17.87 9.67
CA LEU A 429 31.94 18.54 10.11
C LEU A 429 32.09 20.08 10.02
N PRO A 430 31.15 20.82 9.39
CA PRO A 430 30.99 22.24 9.63
C PRO A 430 30.11 22.49 10.88
N SER A 431 30.41 23.58 11.58
CA SER A 431 29.83 23.98 12.86
C SER A 431 28.32 24.26 12.80
N ILE A 432 27.60 23.75 13.79
CA ILE A 432 26.16 23.92 14.00
C ILE A 432 25.85 25.35 14.49
N ALA A 433 25.01 26.06 13.75
CA ALA A 433 24.29 27.24 14.23
C ALA A 433 22.90 26.80 14.71
N THR A 434 22.51 27.28 15.89
CA THR A 434 21.26 26.98 16.58
C THR A 434 20.05 27.59 15.86
N GLY A 435 19.04 26.76 15.54
CA GLY A 435 17.80 27.18 14.89
C GLY A 435 16.60 26.35 15.33
N LYS A 436 15.73 27.00 16.11
CA LYS A 436 14.34 26.75 16.53
C LYS A 436 13.60 25.49 16.03
N PHE A 437 13.06 24.75 17.00
CA PHE A 437 11.98 23.77 16.84
C PHE A 437 10.67 24.46 16.42
N TYR A 438 9.99 23.89 15.42
CA TYR A 438 8.57 24.13 15.16
C TYR A 438 7.80 22.87 15.58
N VAL A 439 6.75 23.08 16.36
CA VAL A 439 5.72 22.09 16.70
C VAL A 439 4.57 22.36 15.73
N CYS A 440 4.14 21.36 14.95
CA CYS A 440 2.91 21.43 14.16
C CYS A 440 1.81 20.62 14.86
N TRP A 441 0.60 21.15 14.81
CA TRP A 441 -0.66 20.53 15.20
C TRP A 441 -1.34 19.94 13.97
#